data_AF-A0A7C4RC62-F1
#
_entry.id   AF-A0A7C4RC62-F1
#
_cell.length_a   1.000
_cell.length_b   1.000
_cell.length_c   1.000
_cell.angle_alpha   90.00
_cell.angle_beta   90.00
_cell.angle_gamma   90.00
#
_symmetry.space_group_name_H-M   'P 1'
#
loop_
_entity.id
_entity.type
_entity.pdbx_description
1 polymer ?
#
loop_
_entity_poly.entity_id
_entity_poly.type
_entity_poly.pdbx_seq_one_letter_code
_entity_poly.pdbx_strand_id
1 'polypeptide(L)'
;MKVVFDGYWIWLLSEEKPSYRITGKYLFFSEDMDRLIRIATNEIENHGFHRAKVNLHLLEGQTEHVLCLYYMDDSRKHELAERNRQEYGVKYRYWKSDEATLKGQYSKEFLNKLTEFERKHFTSRKNHHVRPKSRRIER
;
A
#
# COMPACT_ATOMS: atom_id res chain seq x y z
N MET A 1 -17.52 -0.69 -0.72
CA MET A 1 -16.09 -0.28 -0.66
C MET A 1 -16.00 1.25 -0.79
N LYS A 2 -15.07 1.90 -0.08
CA LYS A 2 -14.83 3.35 -0.18
C LYS A 2 -13.54 3.68 -0.93
N VAL A 3 -13.61 4.61 -1.88
CA VAL A 3 -12.45 5.12 -2.63
C VAL A 3 -12.15 6.56 -2.21
N VAL A 4 -10.88 6.89 -1.96
CA VAL A 4 -10.43 8.23 -1.57
C VAL A 4 -9.19 8.62 -2.37
N PHE A 5 -9.16 9.85 -2.88
CA PHE A 5 -8.02 10.40 -3.61
C PHE A 5 -7.35 11.52 -2.81
N ASP A 6 -6.01 11.49 -2.71
CA ASP A 6 -5.22 12.50 -1.99
C ASP A 6 -4.34 13.38 -2.90
N GLY A 7 -4.60 13.36 -4.21
CA GLY A 7 -3.78 14.06 -5.21
C GLY A 7 -2.69 13.18 -5.83
N TYR A 8 -2.34 12.06 -5.19
CA TYR A 8 -1.28 11.18 -5.66
C TYR A 8 -1.67 9.70 -5.58
N TRP A 9 -2.30 9.31 -4.47
CA TRP A 9 -2.75 7.95 -4.21
C TRP A 9 -4.27 7.83 -4.36
N ILE A 10 -4.68 6.77 -5.06
CA ILE A 10 -6.02 6.22 -4.97
C ILE A 10 -6.01 5.23 -3.81
N TRP A 11 -6.74 5.53 -2.74
CA TRP A 11 -6.93 4.65 -1.60
C TRP A 11 -8.22 3.85 -1.78
N LEU A 12 -8.12 2.53 -1.63
CA LEU A 12 -9.26 1.62 -1.60
C LEU A 12 -9.40 1.08 -0.17
N LEU A 13 -10.58 1.28 0.43
CA LEU A 13 -10.87 0.96 1.82
C LEU A 13 -12.09 0.06 1.90
N SER A 14 -11.98 -1.02 2.66
CA SER A 14 -13.16 -1.79 3.08
C SER A 14 -14.10 -0.90 3.90
N GLU A 15 -15.39 -1.19 3.83
CA GLU A 15 -16.39 -0.60 4.73
C GLU A 15 -16.28 -1.20 6.14
N GLU A 16 -15.80 -2.44 6.23
CA GLU A 16 -15.51 -3.11 7.47
C GLU A 16 -14.21 -2.58 8.08
N LYS A 17 -14.13 -2.57 9.41
CA LYS A 17 -12.90 -2.25 10.11
C LYS A 17 -12.12 -3.53 10.37
N PRO A 18 -10.81 -3.57 10.07
CA PRO A 18 -10.01 -4.72 10.40
C PRO A 18 -9.96 -4.93 11.91
N SER A 19 -10.07 -6.18 12.35
CA SER A 19 -9.84 -6.58 13.75
C SER A 19 -8.36 -6.60 14.14
N TYR A 20 -7.47 -6.27 13.21
CA TYR A 20 -6.03 -6.33 13.34
C TYR A 20 -5.36 -4.97 13.13
N ARG A 21 -4.15 -4.83 13.68
CA ARG A 21 -3.30 -3.65 13.44
C ARG A 21 -2.47 -3.86 12.18
N ILE A 22 -2.55 -2.91 11.26
CA ILE A 22 -1.69 -2.89 10.06
C ILE A 22 -0.24 -2.60 10.49
N THR A 23 0.70 -3.42 10.03
CA THR A 23 2.15 -3.27 10.31
C THR A 23 3.01 -3.25 9.04
N GLY A 24 2.41 -3.39 7.87
CA GLY A 24 3.13 -3.38 6.60
C GLY A 24 2.23 -3.59 5.40
N LYS A 25 2.86 -3.92 4.28
CA LYS A 25 2.20 -4.00 2.97
C LYS A 25 2.88 -4.95 2.01
N TYR A 26 2.08 -5.55 1.15
CA TYR A 26 2.48 -6.30 -0.02
C TYR A 26 2.53 -5.37 -1.24
N LEU A 27 3.50 -5.61 -2.14
CA LEU A 27 3.74 -4.75 -3.29
C LEU A 27 3.52 -5.49 -4.62
N PHE A 28 2.62 -4.96 -5.45
CA PHE A 28 2.39 -5.42 -6.82
C PHE A 28 2.71 -4.29 -7.81
N PHE A 29 3.21 -4.64 -8.99
CA PHE A 29 3.63 -3.69 -10.01
C PHE A 29 3.04 -4.08 -11.37
N SER A 30 2.52 -3.09 -12.08
CA SER A 30 1.98 -3.26 -13.43
C SER A 30 1.97 -1.92 -14.16
N GLU A 31 2.13 -1.93 -15.48
CA GLU A 31 1.89 -0.78 -16.35
C GLU A 31 0.38 -0.46 -16.45
N ASP A 32 -0.49 -1.45 -16.21
CA ASP A 32 -1.94 -1.30 -16.19
C ASP A 32 -2.42 -0.96 -14.77
N MET A 33 -2.68 0.34 -14.53
CA MET A 33 -3.23 0.82 -13.25
C MET A 33 -4.60 0.19 -12.95
N ASP A 34 -5.46 0.02 -13.94
CA ASP A 34 -6.79 -0.55 -13.74
C ASP A 34 -6.69 -2.00 -13.30
N ARG A 35 -5.70 -2.74 -13.79
CA ARG A 35 -5.38 -4.09 -13.29
C ARG A 35 -5.05 -4.08 -11.82
N LEU A 36 -4.24 -3.13 -11.36
CA LEU A 36 -3.92 -2.99 -9.94
C LEU A 36 -5.14 -2.63 -9.09
N ILE A 37 -6.04 -1.78 -9.61
CA ILE A 37 -7.32 -1.45 -8.95
C ILE A 37 -8.21 -2.70 -8.86
N ARG A 38 -8.31 -3.51 -9.92
CA ARG A 38 -9.05 -4.78 -9.92
C ARG A 38 -8.52 -5.75 -8.88
N ILE A 39 -7.19 -5.93 -8.82
CA ILE A 39 -6.54 -6.77 -7.80
C ILE A 39 -6.89 -6.27 -6.39
N ALA A 40 -6.71 -4.97 -6.14
CA ALA A 40 -7.01 -4.38 -4.84
C ALA A 40 -8.47 -4.57 -4.42
N THR A 41 -9.39 -4.41 -5.36
CA THR A 41 -10.83 -4.60 -5.15
C THR A 41 -11.14 -6.05 -4.79
N ASN A 42 -10.64 -7.02 -5.58
CA ASN A 42 -10.82 -8.44 -5.32
C ASN A 42 -10.26 -8.87 -3.95
N GLU A 43 -9.05 -8.40 -3.60
CA GLU A 43 -8.42 -8.70 -2.32
C GLU A 43 -9.22 -8.16 -1.13
N ILE A 44 -9.82 -6.98 -1.30
CA ILE A 44 -10.65 -6.36 -0.26
C ILE A 44 -11.99 -7.08 -0.12
N GLU A 45 -12.66 -7.36 -1.24
CA GLU A 45 -14.03 -7.89 -1.24
C GLU A 45 -14.08 -9.40 -0.94
N ASN A 46 -13.10 -10.17 -1.42
CA ASN A 46 -13.18 -11.64 -1.42
C ASN A 46 -12.13 -12.30 -0.53
N HIS A 47 -11.10 -11.57 -0.10
CA HIS A 47 -9.95 -12.18 0.57
C HIS A 47 -9.62 -11.53 1.91
N GLY A 48 -10.48 -10.67 2.46
CA GLY A 48 -10.35 -10.17 3.84
C GLY A 48 -9.26 -9.12 4.04
N PHE A 49 -8.76 -8.51 2.97
CA PHE A 49 -7.98 -7.28 3.10
C PHE A 49 -8.90 -6.08 3.34
N HIS A 50 -8.38 -5.04 3.98
CA HIS A 50 -9.20 -3.88 4.35
C HIS A 50 -8.72 -2.56 3.79
N ARG A 51 -7.49 -2.54 3.25
CA ARG A 51 -6.83 -1.30 2.84
C ARG A 51 -5.82 -1.55 1.75
N ALA A 52 -5.94 -0.78 0.68
CA ALA A 52 -4.98 -0.74 -0.40
C ALA A 52 -4.75 0.70 -0.87
N LYS A 53 -3.65 0.94 -1.59
CA LYS A 53 -3.49 2.15 -2.38
C LYS A 53 -2.72 1.90 -3.68
N VAL A 54 -3.04 2.67 -4.71
CA VAL A 54 -2.38 2.66 -6.02
C VAL A 54 -1.96 4.10 -6.36
N ASN A 55 -0.77 4.30 -6.92
CA ASN A 55 -0.39 5.63 -7.43
C ASN A 55 -1.08 5.90 -8.77
N LEU A 56 -1.72 7.06 -8.88
CA LEU A 56 -2.41 7.46 -10.11
C LEU A 56 -1.43 7.79 -11.24
N HIS A 57 -0.33 8.45 -10.91
CA HIS A 57 0.70 8.84 -11.86
C HIS A 57 1.98 8.05 -11.63
N LEU A 58 2.66 7.69 -12.71
CA LEU A 58 4.00 7.11 -12.63
C LEU A 58 4.95 8.12 -11.98
N LEU A 59 5.81 7.60 -11.11
CA LEU A 59 6.94 8.38 -10.58
C LEU A 59 7.96 8.58 -11.69
N GLU A 60 8.72 9.67 -11.61
CA GLU A 60 9.80 9.89 -12.59
C GLU A 60 10.77 8.69 -12.64
N GLY A 61 11.11 8.27 -13.86
CA GLY A 61 11.99 7.12 -14.10
C GLY A 61 11.39 5.75 -13.76
N GLN A 62 10.09 5.65 -13.47
CA GLN A 62 9.35 4.39 -13.33
C GLN A 62 8.43 4.17 -14.54
N THR A 63 8.30 2.90 -14.95
CA THR A 63 7.38 2.47 -16.03
C THR A 63 6.12 1.79 -15.49
N GLU A 64 6.12 1.41 -14.21
CA GLU A 64 5.05 0.63 -13.59
C GLU A 64 4.38 1.43 -12.45
N HIS A 65 3.06 1.29 -12.35
CA HIS A 65 2.31 1.65 -11.15
C HIS A 65 2.59 0.63 -10.04
N VAL A 66 2.34 1.03 -8.80
CA VAL A 66 2.50 0.21 -7.60
C VAL A 66 1.21 0.16 -6.80
N LEU A 67 0.77 -1.06 -6.52
CA LEU A 67 -0.26 -1.37 -5.53
C LEU A 67 0.42 -1.71 -4.21
N CYS A 68 0.03 -1.01 -3.14
CA CYS A 68 0.35 -1.37 -1.78
C CYS A 68 -0.90 -1.97 -1.11
N LEU A 69 -0.87 -3.27 -0.80
CA LEU A 69 -1.95 -3.97 -0.12
C LEU A 69 -1.57 -4.20 1.36
N TYR A 70 -2.31 -3.60 2.30
CA TYR A 70 -1.91 -3.51 3.70
C TYR A 70 -2.43 -4.68 4.55
N TYR A 71 -1.58 -5.19 5.44
CA TYR A 71 -1.94 -6.28 6.36
C TYR A 71 -1.20 -6.17 7.71
N MET A 72 -1.41 -7.15 8.59
CA MET A 72 -0.82 -7.16 9.95
C MET A 72 0.56 -7.81 10.04
N ASP A 73 0.97 -8.62 9.07
CA ASP A 73 2.25 -9.34 9.02
C ASP A 73 2.48 -9.95 7.61
N ASP A 74 3.53 -10.75 7.45
CA ASP A 74 3.88 -11.40 6.18
C ASP A 74 3.20 -12.75 5.94
N SER A 75 2.28 -13.19 6.81
CA SER A 75 1.70 -14.55 6.80
C SER A 75 1.06 -14.95 5.47
N ARG A 76 0.52 -13.99 4.71
CA ARG A 76 -0.20 -14.22 3.44
C ARG A 76 0.67 -14.18 2.19
N LYS A 77 2.00 -14.12 2.34
CA LYS A 77 2.94 -13.96 1.22
C LYS A 77 2.86 -15.10 0.19
N HIS A 78 2.68 -16.33 0.66
CA HIS A 78 2.62 -17.51 -0.21
C HIS A 78 1.27 -17.63 -0.90
N GLU A 79 0.18 -17.36 -0.17
CA GLU A 79 -1.19 -17.29 -0.70
C GLU A 79 -1.28 -16.25 -1.82
N LEU A 80 -0.77 -15.04 -1.59
CA LEU A 80 -0.76 -13.98 -2.60
C LEU A 80 0.15 -14.30 -3.79
N ALA A 81 1.29 -14.96 -3.58
CA ALA A 81 2.16 -15.38 -4.67
C ALA A 81 1.48 -16.40 -5.58
N GLU A 82 0.77 -17.37 -4.99
CA GLU A 82 0.05 -18.40 -5.74
C GLU A 82 -1.12 -17.79 -6.51
N ARG A 83 -1.96 -16.98 -5.85
CA ARG A 83 -3.07 -16.28 -6.51
C ARG A 83 -2.57 -15.36 -7.62
N ASN A 84 -1.46 -14.66 -7.38
CA ASN A 84 -0.86 -13.81 -8.41
C ASN A 84 -0.39 -14.61 -9.63
N ARG A 85 0.15 -15.82 -9.44
CA ARG A 85 0.54 -16.69 -10.55
C ARG A 85 -0.67 -17.20 -11.34
N GLN A 86 -1.76 -17.51 -10.65
CA GLN A 86 -2.95 -18.12 -11.26
C GLN A 86 -3.89 -17.09 -11.90
N GLU A 87 -4.10 -15.95 -11.26
CA GLU A 87 -5.18 -15.01 -11.59
C GLU A 87 -4.67 -13.66 -12.07
N TYR A 88 -3.66 -13.09 -11.41
CA TYR A 88 -3.32 -11.68 -11.61
C TYR A 88 -2.27 -11.46 -12.70
N GLY A 89 -1.22 -12.28 -12.73
CA GLY A 89 -0.14 -12.20 -13.71
C GLY A 89 0.66 -10.90 -13.65
N VAL A 90 0.82 -10.28 -12.47
CA VAL A 90 1.59 -9.04 -12.31
C VAL A 90 2.87 -9.28 -11.50
N LYS A 91 3.79 -8.32 -11.51
CA LYS A 91 5.04 -8.43 -10.76
C LYS A 91 4.77 -8.26 -9.27
N TYR A 92 5.20 -9.21 -8.46
CA TYR A 92 4.98 -9.25 -7.02
C TYR A 92 6.31 -9.21 -6.26
N ARG A 93 6.46 -8.26 -5.32
CA ARG A 93 7.68 -8.09 -4.50
C ARG A 93 7.48 -8.40 -3.02
N TYR A 94 6.55 -9.29 -2.70
CA TYR A 94 6.32 -9.78 -1.33
C TYR A 94 6.07 -8.65 -0.31
N TRP A 95 6.34 -8.94 0.97
CA TRP A 95 6.03 -8.11 2.12
C TRP A 95 7.11 -7.05 2.40
N LYS A 96 6.68 -5.83 2.73
CA LYS A 96 7.50 -4.76 3.29
C LYS A 96 6.86 -4.24 4.58
N SER A 97 7.56 -4.42 5.70
CA SER A 97 7.12 -3.89 6.99
C SER A 97 7.13 -2.35 7.03
N ASP A 98 6.28 -1.77 7.86
CA ASP A 98 6.27 -0.33 8.12
C ASP A 98 7.53 0.09 8.86
N GLU A 99 8.13 -0.76 9.70
CA GLU A 99 9.43 -0.48 10.31
C GLU A 99 10.54 -0.29 9.26
N ALA A 100 10.59 -1.12 8.23
CA ALA A 100 11.52 -0.94 7.11
C ALA A 100 11.23 0.35 6.33
N THR A 101 9.96 0.74 6.25
CA THR A 101 9.53 2.01 5.63
C THR A 101 9.97 3.22 6.48
N LEU A 102 9.81 3.15 7.81
CA LEU A 102 10.15 4.21 8.78
C LEU A 102 11.66 4.40 8.93
N LYS A 103 12.45 3.33 8.81
CA LYS A 103 13.92 3.39 8.81
C LYS A 103 14.49 3.95 7.50
N GLY A 104 13.65 4.34 6.54
CA GLY A 104 14.09 4.89 5.26
C GLY A 104 14.83 3.88 4.39
N GLN A 105 14.60 2.57 4.59
CA GLN A 105 15.17 1.51 3.75
C GLN A 105 14.40 1.46 2.43
N TYR A 106 14.53 2.55 1.67
CA TYR A 106 14.31 2.57 0.24
C TYR A 106 15.63 2.19 -0.42
N SER A 107 15.58 1.43 -1.52
CA SER A 107 16.82 1.18 -2.28
C SER A 107 17.39 2.52 -2.76
N LYS A 108 18.71 2.67 -2.75
CA LYS A 108 19.38 3.88 -3.29
C LYS A 108 18.93 4.14 -4.74
N GLU A 109 18.76 3.08 -5.52
CA GLU A 109 18.22 3.10 -6.88
C GLU A 109 16.83 3.72 -6.98
N PHE A 110 15.92 3.43 -6.03
CA PHE A 110 14.59 4.03 -6.02
C PHE A 110 14.68 5.53 -5.74
N LEU A 111 15.41 5.93 -4.68
CA LEU A 111 15.50 7.34 -4.29
C LEU A 111 16.20 8.21 -5.35
N ASN A 112 17.18 7.66 -6.06
CA ASN A 112 17.92 8.38 -7.10
C ASN A 112 17.09 8.67 -8.35
N LYS A 113 16.01 7.92 -8.58
CA LYS A 113 15.11 8.13 -9.73
C LYS A 113 14.04 9.19 -9.49
N LEU A 114 13.82 9.57 -8.23
CA LEU A 114 12.79 10.52 -7.84
C LEU A 114 13.26 11.97 -7.98
N THR A 115 12.34 12.86 -8.35
CA THR A 115 12.46 14.31 -8.17
C THR A 115 12.69 14.67 -6.71
N GLU A 116 13.17 15.90 -6.45
CA GLU A 116 13.27 16.43 -5.09
C GLU A 116 11.92 16.47 -4.37
N PHE A 117 10.84 16.80 -5.09
CA PHE A 117 9.48 16.85 -4.54
C PHE A 117 8.98 15.47 -4.12
N GLU A 118 9.11 14.47 -4.99
CA GLU A 118 8.74 13.08 -4.68
C GLU A 118 9.61 12.53 -3.55
N ARG A 119 10.94 12.74 -3.60
CA ARG A 119 11.86 12.30 -2.56
C ARG A 119 11.48 12.91 -1.20
N LYS A 120 11.11 14.18 -1.15
CA LYS A 120 10.58 14.82 0.07
C LYS A 120 9.27 14.19 0.52
N HIS A 121 8.38 13.80 -0.40
CA HIS A 121 7.15 13.09 -0.05
C HIS A 121 7.42 11.74 0.63
N PHE A 122 8.37 10.94 0.11
CA PHE A 122 8.68 9.60 0.63
C PHE A 122 9.62 9.58 1.84
N THR A 123 10.45 10.62 2.01
CA THR A 123 11.43 10.72 3.11
C THR A 123 11.02 11.69 4.21
N SER A 124 10.06 12.59 3.97
CA SER A 124 9.53 13.42 5.06
C SER A 124 8.94 12.48 6.11
N ARG A 125 9.31 12.69 7.37
CA ARG A 125 8.67 12.05 8.52
C ARG A 125 7.21 12.52 8.55
N LYS A 126 6.36 11.99 7.68
CA LYS A 126 4.91 12.11 7.85
C LYS A 126 4.62 11.37 9.14
N ASN A 127 4.40 12.15 10.20
CA ASN A 127 3.60 11.74 11.34
C ASN A 127 2.29 11.21 10.75
N HIS A 128 2.26 9.91 10.45
CA HIS A 128 1.01 9.20 10.24
C HIS A 128 0.22 9.50 11.50
N HIS A 129 -0.84 10.30 11.34
CA HIS A 129 -1.75 10.68 12.39
C HIS A 129 -2.24 9.40 13.09
N VAL A 130 -1.55 9.04 14.17
CA VAL A 130 -2.13 8.28 15.26
C VAL A 130 -3.20 9.23 15.79
N ARG A 131 -4.47 8.89 15.57
CA ARG A 131 -5.59 9.63 16.17
C ARG A 131 -5.28 9.83 17.66
N PRO A 132 -5.38 11.05 18.20
CA PRO A 132 -5.16 11.25 19.62
C PRO A 132 -6.21 10.45 20.40
N LYS A 133 -5.78 9.81 21.49
CA LYS A 133 -6.65 9.12 22.45
C LYS A 133 -7.78 10.07 22.84
N SER A 134 -9.02 9.71 22.54
CA SER A 134 -10.19 10.34 23.13
C SER A 134 -10.11 10.16 24.65
N ARG A 135 -9.98 11.27 25.38
CA ARG A 135 -10.13 11.32 26.83
C ARG A 135 -11.44 10.66 27.22
N ARG A 136 -11.38 9.68 28.13
CA ARG A 136 -12.53 9.30 28.96
C ARG A 136 -12.97 10.56 29.70
N ILE A 137 -14.22 10.97 29.47
CA ILE A 137 -14.93 11.82 30.41
C ILE A 137 -15.60 10.85 31.37
N GLU A 138 -15.11 10.82 32.61
CA GLU A 138 -15.78 10.19 33.73
C GLU A 138 -17.07 10.98 34.03
N ARG A 139 -18.16 10.25 34.23
CA ARG A 139 -19.31 10.69 35.01
C ARG A 139 -19.75 9.51 35.87
#